data_AF-A0A167RRU0-F1
#
_entry.id   AF-A0A167RRU0-F1
#
_cell.length_a   1.000
_cell.length_b   1.000
_cell.length_c   1.000
_cell.angle_alpha   90.00
_cell.angle_beta   90.00
_cell.angle_gamma   90.00
#
_symmetry.space_group_name_H-M   'P 1'
#
loop_
_entity.id
_entity.type
_entity.pdbx_description
1 polymer ?
#
loop_
_entity_poly.entity_id
_entity_poly.type
_entity_poly.pdbx_seq_one_letter_code
_entity_poly.pdbx_strand_id
1 'polypeptide(L)'
;MQDNITKNNEIQGHDDLKLWPDRLARRDDRGVPTVALLRQALPFLHLSPSGALYFPLPAPQSHNILTGPDTRIDGPAIVKAWNDPLIYRWTVGPSFPYLLEHAQEMRQKNVKTYETAVGRMCELAANEAGKEIKLDQTPLRFIREVGPSGSWMFIGDVGPMRCRCSEEHPLKEREKLSEENNAR
;
A
#
# COMPACT_ATOMS: atom_id res chain seq x y z
N MET A 1 -33.19 36.54 23.17
CA MET A 1 -32.08 35.98 23.96
C MET A 1 -31.97 34.53 23.60
N GLN A 2 -31.06 34.20 22.69
CA GLN A 2 -30.63 32.82 22.45
C GLN A 2 -29.52 32.50 23.44
N ASP A 3 -29.65 31.41 24.19
CA ASP A 3 -28.55 30.88 24.99
C ASP A 3 -28.12 29.50 24.47
N ASN A 4 -26.80 29.39 24.35
CA ASN A 4 -26.05 28.38 23.61
C ASN A 4 -26.34 26.93 24.01
N ILE A 5 -26.63 26.08 23.02
CA ILE A 5 -26.42 24.63 23.10
C ILE A 5 -25.21 24.29 22.23
N THR A 6 -24.02 24.43 22.79
CA THR A 6 -22.78 23.92 22.20
C THR A 6 -22.43 22.62 22.90
N LYS A 7 -22.93 21.48 22.39
CA LYS A 7 -22.56 20.17 22.91
C LYS A 7 -21.29 19.67 22.24
N ASN A 8 -20.33 19.34 23.10
CA ASN A 8 -19.07 18.65 22.84
C ASN A 8 -19.13 17.64 21.68
N ASN A 9 -18.26 17.84 20.69
CA ASN A 9 -17.74 16.80 19.81
C ASN A 9 -16.21 16.82 19.92
N GLU A 10 -15.69 16.56 21.14
CA GLU A 10 -14.30 16.18 21.29
C GLU A 10 -14.14 14.75 20.76
N ILE A 11 -13.52 14.61 19.59
CA ILE A 11 -13.23 13.32 18.98
C ILE A 11 -12.07 12.69 19.76
N GLN A 12 -12.39 11.99 20.84
CA GLN A 12 -11.47 11.06 21.51
C GLN A 12 -11.19 9.88 20.57
N GLY A 13 -10.12 10.00 19.78
CA GLY A 13 -9.71 8.98 18.82
C GLY A 13 -8.36 9.23 18.16
N HIS A 14 -7.44 9.93 18.84
CA HIS A 14 -6.21 10.45 18.21
C HIS A 14 -4.89 9.80 18.65
N ASP A 15 -4.92 8.83 19.58
CA ASP A 15 -3.71 8.16 20.11
C ASP A 15 -3.26 6.91 19.32
N ASP A 16 -4.15 6.30 18.52
CA ASP A 16 -3.83 5.11 17.71
C ASP A 16 -3.11 5.42 16.39
N LEU A 17 -2.71 6.69 16.18
CA LEU A 17 -1.95 7.16 15.02
C LEU A 17 -0.44 7.29 15.29
N LYS A 18 0.12 6.50 16.22
CA LYS A 18 1.58 6.36 16.37
C LYS A 18 2.23 5.99 15.03
N LEU A 19 3.30 6.71 14.70
CA LEU A 19 3.90 6.79 13.37
C LEU A 19 4.24 5.43 12.75
N TRP A 20 4.10 5.38 11.42
CA TRP A 20 4.53 4.28 10.56
C TRP A 20 6.00 3.86 10.82
N PRO A 21 7.00 4.77 10.78
CA PRO A 21 8.36 4.43 11.20
C PRO A 21 8.43 3.94 12.65
N ASP A 22 7.78 4.60 13.61
CA ASP A 22 7.89 4.26 15.03
C ASP A 22 7.38 2.85 15.38
N ARG A 23 6.34 2.34 14.71
CA ARG A 23 5.82 0.99 14.96
C ARG A 23 6.74 -0.12 14.45
N LEU A 24 7.46 0.11 13.35
CA LEU A 24 8.42 -0.87 12.81
C LEU A 24 9.86 -0.65 13.31
N ALA A 25 10.20 0.55 13.78
CA ALA A 25 11.50 0.86 14.37
C ALA A 25 11.62 0.37 15.82
N ARG A 26 10.51 0.27 16.57
CA ARG A 26 10.49 -0.19 17.96
C ARG A 26 10.08 -1.67 18.07
N ARG A 27 10.92 -2.57 17.57
CA ARG A 27 11.04 -3.94 18.13
C ARG A 27 12.47 -4.47 18.18
N ASP A 28 13.28 -3.79 18.98
CA ASP A 28 13.84 -4.42 20.17
C ASP A 28 12.70 -5.04 21.04
N ASP A 29 12.83 -6.16 21.71
CA ASP A 29 13.97 -6.94 22.17
C ASP A 29 14.04 -8.36 21.57
N ARG A 30 12.87 -8.97 21.37
CA ARG A 30 12.62 -10.42 21.24
C ARG A 30 12.76 -11.03 19.82
N GLY A 31 13.71 -10.58 19.01
CA GLY A 31 14.15 -11.31 17.80
C GLY A 31 13.08 -11.53 16.71
N VAL A 32 12.53 -10.46 16.14
CA VAL A 32 11.76 -10.50 14.87
C VAL A 32 12.38 -9.51 13.88
N PRO A 33 12.41 -9.79 12.56
CA PRO A 33 13.43 -9.20 11.68
C PRO A 33 13.20 -7.73 11.35
N THR A 34 14.23 -6.90 11.58
CA THR A 34 14.22 -5.47 11.27
C THR A 34 14.08 -5.24 9.77
N VAL A 35 13.33 -4.20 9.36
CA VAL A 35 13.17 -3.78 7.96
C VAL A 35 14.52 -3.52 7.25
N ALA A 36 15.59 -3.27 8.01
CA ALA A 36 16.97 -3.23 7.52
C ALA A 36 17.42 -4.51 6.78
N LEU A 37 16.93 -5.70 7.17
CA LEU A 37 17.25 -6.97 6.51
C LEU A 37 16.63 -7.07 5.11
N LEU A 38 15.50 -6.40 4.85
CA LEU A 38 14.92 -6.31 3.51
C LEU A 38 15.87 -5.64 2.52
N ARG A 39 16.70 -4.70 2.96
CA ARG A 39 17.71 -4.05 2.08
C ARG A 39 18.76 -5.02 1.55
N GLN A 40 19.04 -6.11 2.27
CA GLN A 40 20.01 -7.13 1.88
C GLN A 40 19.33 -8.22 1.04
N ALA A 41 18.15 -8.68 1.48
CA ALA A 41 17.42 -9.74 0.80
C ALA A 41 16.73 -9.30 -0.50
N LEU A 42 16.31 -8.04 -0.60
CA LEU A 42 15.54 -7.47 -1.70
C LEU A 42 16.20 -6.15 -2.17
N PRO A 43 17.35 -6.21 -2.87
CA PRO A 43 18.16 -5.02 -3.19
C PRO A 43 17.48 -4.03 -4.16
N PHE A 44 16.39 -4.42 -4.81
CA PHE A 44 15.54 -3.56 -5.63
C PHE A 44 14.55 -2.72 -4.80
N LEU A 45 14.42 -2.99 -3.50
CA LEU A 45 13.48 -2.33 -2.61
C LEU A 45 14.21 -1.39 -1.66
N HIS A 46 13.82 -0.12 -1.67
CA HIS A 46 14.51 0.96 -0.99
C HIS A 46 13.73 1.44 0.24
N LEU A 47 14.42 2.04 1.20
CA LEU A 47 13.83 2.71 2.36
C LEU A 47 13.99 4.23 2.24
N SER A 48 12.91 4.96 2.49
CA SER A 48 12.96 6.41 2.68
C SER A 48 13.64 6.77 4.01
N PRO A 49 14.05 8.02 4.22
CA PRO A 49 14.45 8.52 5.54
C PRO A 49 13.35 8.37 6.61
N SER A 50 12.08 8.27 6.20
CA SER A 50 10.91 8.02 7.06
C SER A 50 10.56 6.53 7.23
N GLY A 51 11.43 5.61 6.80
CA GLY A 51 11.23 4.16 6.97
C GLY A 51 10.11 3.54 6.10
N ALA A 52 9.63 4.25 5.08
CA ALA A 52 8.67 3.72 4.12
C ALA A 52 9.40 2.94 3.00
N LEU A 53 8.88 1.77 2.62
CA LEU A 53 9.42 1.02 1.48
C LEU A 53 8.95 1.66 0.17
N TYR A 54 9.86 1.73 -0.80
CA TYR A 54 9.56 2.16 -2.15
C TYR A 54 10.40 1.43 -3.21
N PHE A 55 9.87 1.38 -4.43
CA PHE A 55 10.54 0.86 -5.62
C PHE A 55 10.57 1.96 -6.69
N PRO A 56 11.75 2.44 -7.13
CA PRO A 56 11.85 3.39 -8.22
C PRO A 56 11.54 2.72 -9.56
N LEU A 57 10.73 3.37 -10.40
CA LEU A 57 10.52 2.89 -11.75
C LEU A 57 11.77 3.14 -12.62
N PRO A 58 12.07 2.28 -13.59
CA PRO A 58 13.18 2.49 -14.52
C PRO A 58 12.92 3.70 -15.42
N ALA A 59 13.99 4.17 -16.09
CA ALA A 59 13.87 5.22 -17.10
C ALA A 59 12.92 4.80 -18.25
N PRO A 60 12.12 5.72 -18.82
CA PRO A 60 12.11 7.17 -18.56
C PRO A 60 11.27 7.62 -17.34
N GLN A 61 10.57 6.73 -16.64
CA GLN A 61 9.70 7.06 -15.50
C GLN A 61 10.45 7.15 -14.15
N SER A 62 11.74 7.50 -14.13
CA SER A 62 12.55 7.55 -12.90
C SER A 62 12.16 8.65 -11.89
N HIS A 63 11.24 9.53 -12.25
CA HIS A 63 10.55 10.46 -11.34
C HIS A 63 9.38 9.80 -10.60
N ASN A 64 9.00 8.57 -10.95
CA ASN A 64 7.90 7.83 -10.33
C ASN A 64 8.41 6.67 -9.47
N ILE A 65 7.74 6.46 -8.35
CA ILE A 65 8.02 5.39 -7.40
C ILE A 65 6.73 4.63 -7.07
N LEU A 66 6.84 3.34 -6.80
CA LEU A 66 5.78 2.57 -6.14
C LEU A 66 6.03 2.56 -4.63
N THR A 67 5.00 2.75 -3.81
CA THR A 67 5.09 2.85 -2.35
C THR A 67 3.95 2.09 -1.67
N GLY A 68 4.05 1.96 -0.34
CA GLY A 68 2.89 1.69 0.51
C GLY A 68 1.93 2.88 0.65
N PRO A 69 0.85 2.70 1.42
CA PRO A 69 -0.03 3.79 1.85
C PRO A 69 0.64 4.71 2.88
N ASP A 70 0.52 6.03 2.70
CA ASP A 70 0.76 7.03 3.72
C ASP A 70 -0.59 7.47 4.31
N THR A 71 -0.83 7.06 5.56
CA THR A 71 -2.10 7.28 6.24
C THR A 71 -2.48 8.75 6.41
N ARG A 72 -1.50 9.67 6.33
CA ARG A 72 -1.68 11.09 6.63
C ARG A 72 -2.19 11.90 5.42
N ILE A 73 -1.71 11.56 4.22
CA ILE A 73 -1.90 12.41 3.02
C ILE A 73 -2.77 11.77 1.93
N ASP A 74 -2.91 10.44 1.90
CA ASP A 74 -3.52 9.79 0.73
C ASP A 74 -5.05 9.96 0.67
N GLY A 75 -5.74 10.14 1.80
CA GLY A 75 -7.20 10.18 1.86
C GLY A 75 -7.84 11.19 0.87
N PRO A 76 -7.53 12.49 0.97
CA PRO A 76 -8.06 13.50 0.04
C PRO A 76 -7.63 13.28 -1.42
N ALA A 77 -6.42 12.77 -1.66
CA ALA A 77 -5.91 12.50 -3.01
C ALA A 77 -6.65 11.32 -3.67
N ILE A 78 -6.94 10.26 -2.91
CA ILE A 78 -7.79 9.13 -3.30
C ILE A 78 -9.19 9.63 -3.64
N VAL A 79 -9.85 10.40 -2.76
CA VAL A 79 -11.18 10.96 -3.03
C VAL A 79 -11.19 11.77 -4.33
N LYS A 80 -10.18 12.61 -4.56
CA LYS A 80 -10.07 13.39 -5.81
C LYS A 80 -9.96 12.49 -7.04
N ALA A 81 -9.07 11.49 -7.01
CA ALA A 81 -8.85 10.58 -8.13
C ALA A 81 -10.09 9.73 -8.44
N TRP A 82 -10.77 9.19 -7.43
CA TRP A 82 -11.95 8.34 -7.63
C TRP A 82 -13.24 9.10 -7.97
N ASN A 83 -13.24 10.43 -7.93
CA ASN A 83 -14.31 11.27 -8.49
C ASN A 83 -13.94 11.87 -9.86
N ASP A 84 -12.77 11.57 -10.42
CA ASP A 84 -12.39 12.02 -11.77
C ASP A 84 -13.18 11.23 -12.84
N PRO A 85 -13.93 11.89 -13.75
CA PRO A 85 -14.69 11.22 -14.81
C PRO A 85 -13.83 10.46 -15.81
N LEU A 86 -12.53 10.75 -15.90
CA LEU A 86 -11.59 9.97 -16.70
C LEU A 86 -11.23 8.63 -16.02
N ILE A 87 -11.41 8.52 -14.70
CA ILE A 87 -11.12 7.33 -13.89
C ILE A 87 -12.40 6.52 -13.62
N TYR A 88 -13.40 7.09 -12.94
CA TYR A 88 -14.50 6.29 -12.37
C TYR A 88 -15.34 5.54 -13.44
N ARG A 89 -15.41 6.08 -14.66
CA ARG A 89 -16.12 5.43 -15.78
C ARG A 89 -15.52 4.09 -16.22
N TRP A 90 -14.25 3.83 -15.88
CA TRP A 90 -13.53 2.61 -16.22
C TRP A 90 -13.33 1.67 -15.03
N THR A 91 -13.65 2.12 -13.81
CA THR A 91 -13.46 1.31 -12.60
C THR A 91 -14.71 0.51 -12.26
N VAL A 92 -14.56 -0.80 -12.08
CA VAL A 92 -15.51 -1.60 -11.30
C VAL A 92 -15.24 -1.29 -9.82
N GLY A 93 -15.84 -0.21 -9.33
CA GLY A 93 -15.52 0.42 -8.05
C GLY A 93 -16.75 0.77 -7.20
N PRO A 94 -16.54 1.35 -6.01
CA PRO A 94 -17.64 1.82 -5.17
C PRO A 94 -18.40 2.96 -5.87
N SER A 95 -19.66 3.16 -5.44
CA SER A 95 -20.59 4.12 -6.03
C SER A 95 -20.05 5.54 -6.09
N PHE A 96 -20.25 6.21 -7.22
CA PHE A 96 -20.13 7.66 -7.35
C PHE A 96 -21.31 8.35 -6.63
N PRO A 97 -21.11 9.44 -5.86
CA PRO A 97 -19.82 10.07 -5.57
C PRO A 97 -18.98 9.26 -4.57
N TYR A 98 -17.67 9.23 -4.80
CA TYR A 98 -16.73 8.55 -3.91
C TYR A 98 -16.46 9.42 -2.67
N LEU A 99 -16.84 8.97 -1.48
CA LEU A 99 -16.74 9.75 -0.25
C LEU A 99 -15.41 9.53 0.50
N LEU A 100 -15.13 10.39 1.48
CA LEU A 100 -13.90 10.30 2.28
C LEU A 100 -13.88 9.03 3.14
N GLU A 101 -15.05 8.58 3.60
CA GLU A 101 -15.26 7.36 4.36
C GLU A 101 -14.84 6.14 3.53
N HIS A 102 -15.17 6.10 2.23
CA HIS A 102 -14.73 5.06 1.31
C HIS A 102 -13.19 5.04 1.17
N ALA A 103 -12.57 6.23 1.06
CA ALA A 103 -11.10 6.35 1.01
C ALA A 103 -10.46 5.84 2.30
N GLN A 104 -11.05 6.17 3.46
CA GLN A 104 -10.56 5.74 4.77
C GLN A 104 -10.65 4.21 4.93
N GLU A 105 -11.77 3.60 4.55
CA GLU A 105 -11.97 2.14 4.59
C GLU A 105 -10.98 1.41 3.66
N MET A 106 -10.88 1.86 2.40
CA MET A 106 -9.92 1.30 1.44
C MET A 106 -8.48 1.42 1.95
N ARG A 107 -8.12 2.58 2.51
CA ARG A 107 -6.79 2.83 3.08
C ARG A 107 -6.50 1.95 4.30
N GLN A 108 -7.48 1.72 5.20
CA GLN A 108 -7.32 0.79 6.33
C GLN A 108 -7.05 -0.64 5.85
N LYS A 109 -7.78 -1.11 4.83
CA LYS A 109 -7.54 -2.42 4.18
C LYS A 109 -6.13 -2.49 3.59
N ASN A 110 -5.73 -1.47 2.84
CA ASN A 110 -4.40 -1.41 2.21
C ASN A 110 -3.26 -1.35 3.24
N VAL A 111 -3.41 -0.65 4.37
CA VAL A 111 -2.44 -0.65 5.47
C VAL A 111 -2.29 -2.06 6.06
N LYS A 112 -3.39 -2.75 6.35
CA LYS A 112 -3.34 -4.13 6.88
C LYS A 112 -2.66 -5.10 5.91
N THR A 113 -2.97 -5.01 4.61
CA THR A 113 -2.29 -5.79 3.55
C THR A 113 -0.80 -5.47 3.52
N TYR A 114 -0.43 -4.19 3.54
CA TYR A 114 0.96 -3.76 3.60
C TYR A 114 1.70 -4.35 4.81
N GLU A 115 1.14 -4.20 6.01
CA GLU A 115 1.76 -4.67 7.26
C GLU A 115 1.97 -6.19 7.26
N THR A 116 0.98 -6.93 6.75
CA THR A 116 1.05 -8.39 6.58
C THR A 116 2.16 -8.78 5.61
N ALA A 117 2.22 -8.13 4.44
CA ALA A 117 3.24 -8.39 3.42
C ALA A 117 4.65 -8.08 3.94
N VAL A 118 4.87 -6.92 4.57
CA VAL A 118 6.19 -6.54 5.11
C VAL A 118 6.62 -7.43 6.27
N GLY A 119 5.70 -7.79 7.17
CA GLY A 119 5.99 -8.78 8.23
C GLY A 119 6.48 -10.10 7.63
N ARG A 120 5.76 -10.61 6.63
CA ARG A 120 6.12 -11.86 5.94
C ARG A 120 7.44 -11.76 5.17
N MET A 121 7.71 -10.64 4.51
CA MET A 121 9.00 -10.38 3.86
C MET A 121 10.14 -10.38 4.86
N CYS A 122 9.96 -9.78 6.03
CA CYS A 122 10.94 -9.76 7.10
C CYS A 122 11.23 -11.18 7.61
N GLU A 123 10.19 -11.97 7.90
CA GLU A 123 10.33 -13.39 8.29
C GLU A 123 11.13 -14.21 7.26
N LEU A 124 10.79 -14.08 5.97
CA LEU A 124 11.47 -14.80 4.89
C LEU A 124 12.92 -14.33 4.74
N ALA A 125 13.19 -13.02 4.79
CA ALA A 125 14.54 -12.48 4.71
C ALA A 125 15.47 -12.96 5.83
N ALA A 126 14.95 -13.25 7.03
CA ALA A 126 15.74 -13.80 8.14
C ALA A 126 15.94 -15.32 8.06
N ASN A 127 14.90 -16.07 7.67
CA ASN A 127 14.93 -17.55 7.70
C ASN A 127 15.45 -18.18 6.39
N GLU A 128 15.40 -17.45 5.28
CA GLU A 128 15.67 -17.96 3.93
C GLU A 128 16.76 -17.16 3.20
N ALA A 129 17.71 -16.59 3.94
CA ALA A 129 18.83 -15.83 3.39
C ALA A 129 19.55 -16.59 2.26
N GLY A 130 19.59 -15.98 1.06
CA GLY A 130 20.18 -16.56 -0.15
C GLY A 130 19.25 -17.45 -1.00
N LYS A 131 17.97 -17.61 -0.63
CA LYS A 131 16.94 -18.27 -1.46
C LYS A 131 16.05 -17.24 -2.15
N GLU A 132 15.34 -17.70 -3.19
CA GLU A 132 14.28 -16.92 -3.85
C GLU A 132 13.10 -16.69 -2.89
N ILE A 133 12.90 -15.45 -2.46
CA ILE A 133 11.76 -15.06 -1.62
C ILE A 133 10.50 -14.95 -2.48
N LYS A 134 9.61 -15.93 -2.36
CA LYS A 134 8.30 -15.90 -3.02
C LYS A 134 7.27 -15.18 -2.16
N LEU A 135 6.67 -14.14 -2.74
CA LEU A 135 5.61 -13.36 -2.11
C LEU A 135 4.27 -13.65 -2.81
N ASP A 136 3.23 -13.86 -2.02
CA ASP A 136 1.83 -13.92 -2.46
C ASP A 136 1.23 -12.51 -2.61
N GLN A 137 1.72 -11.56 -1.81
CA GLN A 137 1.29 -10.16 -1.78
C GLN A 137 2.48 -9.20 -1.83
N THR A 138 2.32 -8.11 -2.58
CA THR A 138 3.27 -7.00 -2.62
C THR A 138 2.88 -5.93 -1.59
N PRO A 139 3.84 -5.33 -0.87
CA PRO A 139 3.58 -4.15 -0.04
C PRO A 139 3.44 -2.88 -0.88
N LEU A 140 3.76 -2.92 -2.17
CA LEU A 140 3.71 -1.75 -3.04
C LEU A 140 2.35 -1.66 -3.73
N ARG A 141 1.63 -0.58 -3.44
CA ARG A 141 0.24 -0.38 -3.85
C ARG A 141 -0.06 0.98 -4.47
N PHE A 142 0.66 2.05 -4.11
CA PHE A 142 0.41 3.37 -4.67
C PHE A 142 1.56 3.82 -5.55
N ILE A 143 1.25 4.46 -6.67
CA ILE A 143 2.23 5.12 -7.53
C ILE A 143 2.29 6.61 -7.16
N ARG A 144 3.51 7.13 -7.01
CA ARG A 144 3.78 8.51 -6.64
C ARG A 144 4.79 9.15 -7.56
N GLU A 145 4.62 10.43 -7.82
CA GLU A 145 5.62 11.29 -8.43
C GLU A 145 6.52 11.88 -7.33
N VAL A 146 7.82 11.91 -7.57
CA VAL A 146 8.83 12.55 -6.72
C VAL A 146 9.05 13.98 -7.23
N GLY A 147 8.54 14.95 -6.48
CA GLY A 147 8.68 16.37 -6.81
C GLY A 147 10.13 16.88 -6.66
N PRO A 148 10.44 18.09 -7.17
CA PRO A 148 11.80 18.66 -7.12
C PRO A 148 12.42 18.81 -5.73
N SER A 149 11.59 18.89 -4.68
CA SER A 149 12.01 18.94 -3.27
C SER A 149 12.16 17.55 -2.62
N GLY A 150 11.99 16.47 -3.37
CA GLY A 150 11.93 15.09 -2.86
C GLY A 150 10.59 14.71 -2.22
N SER A 151 9.57 15.58 -2.29
CA SER A 151 8.21 15.26 -1.82
C SER A 151 7.56 14.18 -2.67
N TRP A 152 6.70 13.35 -2.06
CA TRP A 152 6.03 12.24 -2.74
C TRP A 152 4.55 12.56 -2.95
N MET A 153 4.15 12.85 -4.19
CA MET A 153 2.77 13.16 -4.55
C MET A 153 2.04 11.89 -4.99
N PHE A 154 0.90 11.58 -4.39
CA PHE A 154 0.02 10.49 -4.86
C PHE A 154 -0.50 10.82 -6.27
N ILE A 155 -0.24 9.93 -7.25
CA ILE A 155 -0.77 10.06 -8.62
C ILE A 155 -1.66 8.88 -9.04
N GLY A 156 -1.70 7.78 -8.27
CA GLY A 156 -2.63 6.68 -8.53
C GLY A 156 -2.50 5.46 -7.61
N ASP A 157 -3.45 4.55 -7.77
CA ASP A 157 -3.48 3.23 -7.13
C ASP A 157 -3.10 2.15 -8.16
N VAL A 158 -2.10 1.32 -7.84
CA VAL A 158 -1.54 0.28 -8.70
C VAL A 158 -1.27 -0.95 -7.82
N GLY A 159 -2.12 -1.97 -7.93
CA GLY A 159 -1.92 -3.24 -7.23
C GLY A 159 -1.39 -4.33 -8.15
N PRO A 160 -0.07 -4.63 -8.14
CA PRO A 160 0.45 -5.85 -8.73
C PRO A 160 -0.22 -7.05 -8.05
N MET A 161 -0.81 -7.95 -8.84
CA MET A 161 -1.41 -9.18 -8.36
C MET A 161 -1.17 -10.29 -9.37
N ARG A 162 -1.13 -11.55 -8.90
CA ARG A 162 -1.05 -12.71 -9.78
C ARG A 162 -2.28 -12.73 -10.70
N CYS A 163 -2.05 -12.92 -12.00
CA CYS A 163 -3.12 -13.01 -12.98
C CYS A 163 -4.10 -14.14 -12.63
N ARG A 164 -5.40 -13.88 -12.81
CA ARG A 164 -6.50 -14.84 -12.58
C ARG A 164 -7.10 -15.38 -13.89
N CYS A 165 -6.54 -15.01 -15.04
CA CYS A 165 -6.99 -15.44 -16.37
C CYS A 165 -8.50 -15.19 -16.60
N SER A 166 -9.01 -14.06 -16.09
CA SER A 166 -10.44 -13.70 -16.04
C SER A 166 -11.11 -13.61 -17.42
N GLU A 167 -10.29 -13.39 -18.43
CA GLU A 167 -10.55 -13.24 -19.85
C GLU A 167 -10.57 -14.59 -20.59
N GLU A 168 -10.03 -15.66 -19.99
CA GLU A 168 -9.91 -16.96 -20.66
C GLU A 168 -11.23 -17.74 -20.64
N HIS A 169 -11.56 -18.35 -21.78
CA HIS A 169 -12.74 -19.17 -21.99
C HIS A 169 -12.36 -20.44 -22.75
N PRO A 170 -12.79 -21.65 -22.31
CA PRO A 170 -13.82 -21.93 -21.30
C PRO A 170 -13.33 -21.83 -19.83
N LEU A 171 -14.27 -21.80 -18.88
CA LEU A 171 -13.98 -21.64 -17.43
C LEU A 171 -12.97 -22.66 -16.88
N LYS A 172 -13.00 -23.90 -17.36
CA LYS A 172 -12.06 -24.96 -16.94
C LYS A 172 -10.61 -24.65 -17.31
N GLU A 173 -10.38 -23.93 -18.41
CA GLU A 173 -9.05 -23.51 -18.85
C GLU A 173 -8.53 -22.36 -17.98
N ARG A 174 -9.39 -21.40 -17.64
CA ARG A 174 -9.13 -20.35 -16.65
C ARG A 174 -8.73 -20.92 -15.29
N GLU A 175 -9.46 -21.91 -14.78
CA GLU A 175 -9.13 -22.59 -13.50
C GLU A 175 -7.73 -23.21 -13.56
N LYS A 176 -7.46 -24.03 -14.60
CA LYS A 176 -6.14 -24.65 -14.82
C LYS A 176 -5.01 -23.63 -14.91
N LEU A 177 -5.17 -22.55 -15.67
CA LEU A 177 -4.15 -21.50 -15.83
C LEU A 177 -3.91 -20.73 -14.52
N SER A 178 -4.96 -20.49 -13.73
CA SER A 178 -4.84 -19.88 -12.41
C SER A 178 -4.11 -20.79 -11.42
N GLU A 179 -4.38 -22.10 -11.43
CA GLU A 179 -3.66 -23.10 -10.63
C GLU A 179 -2.17 -23.17 -11.02
N GLU A 180 -1.86 -23.26 -12.31
CA GLU A 180 -0.49 -23.26 -12.83
C GLU A 180 0.27 -21.96 -12.48
N ASN A 181 -0.42 -20.81 -12.48
CA ASN A 181 0.17 -19.53 -12.11
C ASN A 181 0.39 -19.39 -10.58
N ASN A 182 -0.46 -20.01 -9.76
CA ASN A 182 -0.31 -20.01 -8.30
C ASN A 182 0.75 -21.03 -7.82
N ALA A 183 1.05 -22.06 -8.61
CA ALA A 183 2.08 -23.05 -8.31
C ALA A 183 3.53 -22.56 -8.57
N ARG A 184 3.70 -21.37 -9.17
CA ARG A 184 5.02 -20.77 -9.52
C ARG A 184 5.53 -19.82 -8.44
#